data_AF-L7URL6-F1
#
_entry.id   AF-L7URL6-F1
#
_cell.length_a   1.000
_cell.length_b   1.000
_cell.length_c   1.000
_cell.angle_alpha   90.00
_cell.angle_beta   90.00
_cell.angle_gamma   90.00
#
_symmetry.space_group_name_H-M   'P 1'
#
loop_
_entity.id
_entity.type
_entity.pdbx_description
1 polymer ?
#
loop_
_entity_poly.entity_id
_entity_poly.type
_entity_poly.pdbx_seq_one_letter_code
_entity_poly.pdbx_strand_id
1 'polypeptide(L)'
;MNVRQHLLRARDLLARGQPEMAESALSDAIDASLAAEDIVLLTQARFALGEFLFQQERDEEALPYLQAVVRTERVDGSVDAEVKASARMLRQIRGIEPR
;
A
#
# COMPACT_ATOMS: atom_id res chain seq x y z
N MET A 1 -7.71 7.53 -16.18
CA MET A 1 -7.44 8.20 -14.89
C MET A 1 -6.00 7.94 -14.49
N ASN A 2 -5.35 8.87 -13.76
CA ASN A 2 -3.91 8.80 -13.48
C ASN A 2 -3.66 8.29 -12.05
N VAL A 3 -3.01 7.13 -11.90
CA VAL A 3 -2.70 6.52 -10.59
C VAL A 3 -2.01 7.50 -9.63
N ARG A 4 -1.05 8.29 -10.12
CA ARG A 4 -0.31 9.24 -9.28
C ARG A 4 -1.23 10.30 -8.68
N GLN A 5 -2.29 10.70 -9.39
CA GLN A 5 -3.26 11.64 -8.85
C GLN A 5 -4.05 11.02 -7.68
N HIS A 6 -4.42 9.74 -7.78
CA HIS A 6 -5.10 9.03 -6.70
C HIS A 6 -4.20 8.90 -5.46
N LEU A 7 -2.92 8.54 -5.64
CA LEU A 7 -1.95 8.47 -4.53
C LEU A 7 -1.71 9.84 -3.86
N LEU A 8 -1.55 10.90 -4.65
CA LEU A 8 -1.39 12.26 -4.12
C LEU A 8 -2.64 12.71 -3.36
N ARG A 9 -3.83 12.42 -3.91
CA ARG A 9 -5.11 12.72 -3.28
C ARG A 9 -5.26 11.98 -1.96
N ALA A 10 -4.96 10.69 -1.91
CA ALA A 10 -4.99 9.92 -0.67
C ALA A 10 -4.11 10.55 0.41
N ARG A 11 -2.87 10.94 0.07
CA ARG A 11 -1.95 11.59 1.01
C ARG A 11 -2.47 12.92 1.55
N ASP A 12 -3.06 13.74 0.68
CA ASP A 12 -3.68 15.01 1.07
C ASP A 12 -4.90 14.80 1.98
N LEU A 13 -5.72 13.78 1.70
CA LEU A 13 -6.87 13.42 2.53
C LEU A 13 -6.43 12.94 3.92
N LEU A 14 -5.37 12.13 4.02
CA LEU A 14 -4.78 11.74 5.31
C LEU A 14 -4.27 12.95 6.09
N ALA A 15 -3.58 13.87 5.43
CA ALA A 15 -3.11 15.11 6.06
C ALA A 15 -4.26 16.00 6.58
N ARG A 16 -5.46 15.87 5.99
CA ARG A 16 -6.68 16.56 6.40
C ARG A 16 -7.52 15.79 7.42
N GLY A 17 -7.07 14.61 7.86
CA GLY A 17 -7.81 13.77 8.80
C GLY A 17 -9.08 13.16 8.19
N GLN A 18 -9.07 12.83 6.90
CA GLN A 18 -10.19 12.20 6.18
C GLN A 18 -9.82 10.76 5.77
N PRO A 19 -9.67 9.83 6.74
CA PRO A 19 -9.13 8.49 6.49
C PRO A 19 -10.01 7.64 5.56
N GLU A 20 -11.34 7.76 5.64
CA GLU A 20 -12.26 6.98 4.80
C GLU A 20 -12.14 7.39 3.31
N MET A 21 -12.02 8.70 3.06
CA MET A 21 -11.82 9.20 1.70
C MET A 21 -10.42 8.84 1.18
N ALA A 22 -9.42 8.84 2.06
CA ALA A 22 -8.07 8.43 1.70
C ALA A 22 -8.02 6.95 1.31
N GLU A 23 -8.67 6.08 2.08
CA GLU A 23 -8.80 4.65 1.77
C GLU A 23 -9.45 4.43 0.40
N SER A 24 -10.57 5.11 0.14
CA SER A 24 -11.22 5.06 -1.18
C SER A 24 -10.28 5.50 -2.31
N ALA A 25 -9.52 6.58 -2.11
CA ALA A 25 -8.57 7.04 -3.11
C ALA A 25 -7.40 6.07 -3.34
N LEU A 26 -6.96 5.34 -2.30
CA LEU A 26 -5.93 4.30 -2.43
C LEU A 26 -6.46 3.08 -3.18
N SER A 27 -7.70 2.67 -2.94
CA SER A 27 -8.37 1.62 -3.71
C SER A 27 -8.49 2.00 -5.19
N ASP A 28 -8.91 3.22 -5.49
CA ASP A 28 -8.94 3.73 -6.88
C ASP A 28 -7.53 3.70 -7.53
N ALA A 29 -6.48 3.98 -6.76
CA ALA A 29 -5.10 3.91 -7.26
C ALA A 29 -4.71 2.48 -7.65
N ILE A 30 -5.14 1.47 -6.89
CA ILE A 30 -4.92 0.05 -7.21
C ILE A 30 -5.62 -0.31 -8.53
N ASP A 31 -6.91 0.03 -8.64
CA ASP A 31 -7.70 -0.27 -9.85
C ASP A 31 -7.13 0.41 -11.09
N ALA A 32 -6.75 1.69 -10.97
CA ALA A 32 -6.10 2.42 -12.04
C ALA A 32 -4.74 1.82 -12.43
N SER A 33 -3.99 1.27 -11.48
CA SER A 33 -2.69 0.62 -11.74
C SER A 33 -2.86 -0.72 -12.44
N LEU A 34 -3.87 -1.50 -12.04
CA LEU A 34 -4.25 -2.74 -12.72
C LEU A 34 -4.65 -2.45 -14.17
N ALA A 35 -5.49 -1.44 -14.39
CA ALA A 35 -5.93 -1.04 -15.73
C ALA A 35 -4.78 -0.51 -16.61
N ALA A 36 -3.75 0.08 -16.00
CA ALA A 36 -2.55 0.56 -16.70
C ALA A 36 -1.49 -0.53 -16.90
N GLU A 37 -1.70 -1.73 -16.35
CA GLU A 37 -0.73 -2.83 -16.31
C GLU A 37 0.65 -2.41 -15.75
N ASP A 38 0.68 -1.36 -14.90
CA ASP A 38 1.90 -0.83 -14.32
C ASP A 38 2.15 -1.50 -12.96
N ILE A 39 3.01 -2.52 -12.97
CA ILE A 39 3.36 -3.30 -11.79
C ILE A 39 4.03 -2.41 -10.72
N VAL A 40 4.81 -1.39 -11.09
CA VAL A 40 5.49 -0.52 -10.11
C VAL A 40 4.43 0.28 -9.36
N LEU A 41 3.56 0.95 -10.10
CA LEU A 41 2.49 1.75 -9.52
C LEU A 41 1.50 0.91 -8.73
N LEU A 42 1.21 -0.31 -9.20
CA LEU A 42 0.35 -1.25 -8.50
C LEU A 42 0.95 -1.65 -7.14
N THR A 43 2.24 -1.95 -7.09
CA THR A 43 2.92 -2.29 -5.85
C THR A 43 2.97 -1.10 -4.89
N GLN A 44 3.21 0.11 -5.40
CA GLN A 44 3.16 1.33 -4.60
C GLN A 44 1.76 1.59 -4.02
N ALA A 45 0.71 1.40 -4.82
CA ALA A 45 -0.67 1.58 -4.36
C ALA A 45 -1.08 0.53 -3.32
N ARG A 46 -0.72 -0.74 -3.55
CA ARG A 46 -0.94 -1.83 -2.57
C ARG A 46 -0.19 -1.58 -1.28
N PHE A 47 1.07 -1.11 -1.36
CA PHE A 47 1.84 -0.76 -0.18
C PHE A 47 1.19 0.37 0.60
N ALA A 48 0.82 1.47 -0.07
CA ALA A 48 0.19 2.62 0.59
C ALA A 48 -1.13 2.24 1.28
N LEU A 49 -1.97 1.42 0.65
CA LEU A 49 -3.20 0.91 1.28
C LEU A 49 -2.90 -0.04 2.45
N GLY A 50 -1.97 -0.98 2.27
CA GLY A 50 -1.57 -1.90 3.32
C GLY A 50 -0.98 -1.19 4.54
N GLU A 51 -0.12 -0.19 4.32
CA GLU A 51 0.44 0.64 5.39
C GLU A 51 -0.64 1.45 6.09
N PHE A 52 -1.56 2.07 5.35
CA PHE A 52 -2.67 2.82 5.93
C PHE A 52 -3.53 1.93 6.85
N LEU A 53 -3.94 0.75 6.38
CA LEU A 53 -4.74 -0.19 7.17
C LEU A 53 -3.97 -0.68 8.40
N PHE A 54 -2.67 -0.95 8.24
CA PHE A 54 -1.80 -1.32 9.35
C PHE A 54 -1.68 -0.20 10.40
N GLN A 55 -1.56 1.07 9.99
CA GLN A 55 -1.51 2.18 10.95
C GLN A 55 -2.82 2.35 11.72
N GLN A 56 -3.93 1.92 11.14
CA GLN A 56 -5.27 1.94 11.75
C GLN A 56 -5.57 0.65 12.54
N GLU A 57 -4.56 -0.19 12.80
CA GLU A 57 -4.68 -1.48 13.51
C GLU A 57 -5.64 -2.50 12.82
N ARG A 58 -5.96 -2.28 11.54
CA ARG A 58 -6.80 -3.16 10.72
C ARG A 58 -5.95 -4.24 10.04
N ASP A 59 -5.28 -5.04 10.85
CA ASP A 59 -4.25 -6.00 10.39
C ASP A 59 -4.79 -7.08 9.45
N GLU A 60 -6.01 -7.57 9.71
CA GLU A 60 -6.67 -8.56 8.86
C GLU A 60 -6.89 -8.06 7.42
N GLU A 61 -7.20 -6.76 7.29
CA GLU A 61 -7.42 -6.11 6.01
C GLU A 61 -6.11 -5.69 5.34
N ALA A 62 -5.10 -5.30 6.13
CA ALA A 62 -3.76 -4.95 5.62
C ALA A 62 -3.02 -6.17 5.02
N LEU A 63 -3.18 -7.34 5.64
CA LEU A 63 -2.49 -8.59 5.30
C LEU A 63 -2.44 -8.92 3.80
N PRO A 64 -3.57 -9.01 3.06
CA PRO A 64 -3.55 -9.37 1.65
C PRO A 64 -2.73 -8.38 0.79
N TYR A 65 -2.80 -7.09 1.10
CA TYR A 65 -2.07 -6.06 0.36
C TYR A 65 -0.57 -6.14 0.63
N LEU A 66 -0.16 -6.24 1.89
CA LEU A 66 1.25 -6.35 2.28
C LEU A 66 1.89 -7.65 1.75
N GLN A 67 1.15 -8.76 1.75
CA GLN A 67 1.63 -10.02 1.16
C GLN A 67 1.82 -9.91 -0.36
N ALA A 68 0.92 -9.23 -1.07
CA ALA A 68 1.04 -9.02 -2.50
C ALA A 68 2.28 -8.16 -2.84
N VAL A 69 2.59 -7.16 -2.03
CA VAL A 69 3.81 -6.35 -2.18
C VAL A 69 5.06 -7.22 -2.03
N VAL A 70 5.17 -8.02 -0.97
CA VAL A 70 6.36 -8.87 -0.73
C VAL A 70 6.55 -9.95 -1.81
N ARG A 71 5.47 -10.42 -2.44
CA ARG A 71 5.55 -11.37 -3.58
C ARG A 71 6.03 -10.73 -4.88
N THR A 72 6.13 -9.41 -4.93
CA THR A 72 6.62 -8.71 -6.12
C THR A 72 8.15 -8.66 -6.10
N GLU A 73 8.77 -9.51 -6.91
CA GLU A 73 10.21 -9.50 -7.12
C GLU A 73 10.55 -8.66 -8.36
N ARG A 74 11.39 -7.63 -8.20
CA ARG A 74 11.92 -6.84 -9.31
C ARG A 74 13.44 -6.72 -9.22
N VAL A 75 14.11 -6.95 -10.34
CA VAL A 75 15.57 -6.90 -10.44
C VAL A 75 16.11 -5.47 -10.42
N ASP A 76 15.31 -4.49 -10.82
CA ASP A 76 15.69 -3.07 -10.87
C ASP A 76 15.57 -2.35 -9.51
N GLY A 77 15.07 -3.02 -8.47
CA GLY A 77 14.93 -2.47 -7.13
C GLY A 77 13.90 -1.34 -7.02
N SER A 78 13.03 -1.15 -8.01
CA SER A 78 12.11 0.01 -8.05
C SER A 78 11.08 0.04 -6.93
N VAL A 79 10.89 -1.07 -6.22
CA VAL A 79 9.92 -1.27 -5.13
C VAL A 79 10.55 -1.90 -3.87
N ASP A 80 11.88 -1.85 -3.78
CA ASP A 80 12.65 -2.51 -2.71
C ASP A 80 12.25 -2.00 -1.31
N ALA A 81 11.97 -0.70 -1.20
CA ALA A 81 11.60 -0.06 0.05
C ALA A 81 10.23 -0.57 0.53
N GLU A 82 9.26 -0.60 -0.38
CA GLU A 82 7.89 -1.09 -0.15
C GLU A 82 7.89 -2.57 0.24
N VAL A 83 8.72 -3.39 -0.42
CA VAL A 83 8.89 -4.82 -0.10
C VAL A 83 9.47 -5.01 1.29
N LYS A 84 10.55 -4.30 1.63
CA LYS A 84 11.19 -4.40 2.96
C LYS A 84 10.26 -3.91 4.07
N ALA A 85 9.57 -2.79 3.85
CA ALA A 85 8.61 -2.24 4.80
C ALA A 85 7.42 -3.19 5.02
N SER A 86 6.84 -3.72 3.93
CA SER A 86 5.76 -4.70 4.01
C SER A 86 6.17 -5.97 4.74
N ALA A 87 7.38 -6.49 4.48
CA ALA A 87 7.90 -7.66 5.18
C ALA A 87 8.06 -7.43 6.69
N ARG A 88 8.48 -6.21 7.08
CA ARG A 88 8.55 -5.81 8.49
C ARG A 88 7.16 -5.75 9.13
N MET A 89 6.22 -5.05 8.51
CA MET A 89 4.83 -4.96 9.00
C MET A 89 4.19 -6.35 9.15
N LEU A 90 4.42 -7.27 8.20
CA LEU A 90 3.94 -8.65 8.30
C LEU A 90 4.54 -9.41 9.49
N ARG A 91 5.81 -9.15 9.87
CA ARG A 91 6.39 -9.72 11.09
C ARG A 91 5.77 -9.11 12.34
N GLN A 92 5.44 -7.82 12.32
CA GLN A 92 4.74 -7.14 13.41
C GLN A 92 3.34 -7.69 13.63
N ILE A 93 2.56 -7.86 12.56
CA ILE A 93 1.22 -8.50 12.60
C ILE A 93 1.30 -9.93 13.18
N ARG A 94 2.36 -10.67 12.86
CA ARG A 94 2.58 -12.04 13.35
C ARG A 94 3.13 -12.10 14.79
N GLY A 95 3.38 -10.96 15.43
CA GLY A 95 4.00 -10.91 16.76
C GLY A 95 5.46 -11.35 16.81
N ILE A 96 6.15 -11.38 15.67
CA ILE A 96 7.57 -11.78 15.55
C ILE A 96 8.48 -10.58 15.85
N GLU A 97 8.02 -9.37 15.54
CA GLU A 97 8.73 -8.10 15.76
C GLU A 97 7.80 -7.11 16.49
N PRO A 98 8.28 -6.25 17.39
CA PRO A 98 7.45 -5.23 18.02
C PRO A 98 6.96 -4.18 17.01
N ARG A 99 5.75 -3.65 17.24
CA ARG A 99 5.11 -2.61 16.42
C ARG A 99 5.85 -1.28 16.53
#